data_AF-X1LQA2-F1
#
_entry.id   AF-X1LQA2-F1
#
_cell.length_a   1.000
_cell.length_b   1.000
_cell.length_c   1.000
_cell.angle_alpha   90.00
_cell.angle_beta   90.00
_cell.angle_gamma   90.00
#
_symmetry.space_group_name_H-M   'P 1'
#
loop_
_entity.id
_entity.type
_entity.pdbx_description
1 polymer ?
#
loop_
_entity_poly.entity_id
_entity_poly.type
_entity_poly.pdbx_seq_one_letter_code
_entity_poly.pdbx_strand_id
1 'polypeptide(L)'
;MTSYTLVAVPLFIFMAMILKASGIAEALFMSMRLWLGRVPGGMAIGVVFICTIIAAMSGITMTGVVTMGILALPLMLRLGYNKTIALGPILAGGALGVLIPPSVTFIFYGAVCQVSVGKLFLGGIIPGLMLAFLYA
;
A
#
# COMPACT_ATOMS: atom_id res chain seq x y z
N MET A 1 -8.97 -30.08 12.04
CA MET A 1 -8.21 -28.99 11.38
C MET A 1 -9.18 -28.10 10.62
N THR A 2 -9.97 -27.29 11.33
CA THR A 2 -10.80 -26.25 10.72
C THR A 2 -10.00 -24.96 10.80
N SER A 3 -9.32 -24.58 9.72
CA SER A 3 -8.47 -23.38 9.71
C SER A 3 -9.34 -22.12 9.69
N TYR A 4 -9.86 -21.73 10.86
CA TYR A 4 -10.54 -20.45 11.06
C TYR A 4 -9.67 -19.26 10.62
N THR A 5 -8.35 -19.41 10.70
CA THR A 5 -7.38 -18.41 10.23
C THR A 5 -7.42 -18.20 8.72
N LEU A 6 -7.66 -19.25 7.92
CA LEU A 6 -7.77 -19.10 6.46
C LEU A 6 -9.10 -18.46 6.04
N VAL A 7 -10.16 -18.57 6.85
CA VAL A 7 -11.44 -17.87 6.60
C VAL A 7 -11.25 -16.34 6.63
N ALA A 8 -10.25 -15.85 7.37
CA ALA A 8 -9.90 -14.43 7.35
C ALA A 8 -9.41 -13.97 5.97
N VAL A 9 -8.77 -14.84 5.18
CA VAL A 9 -8.20 -14.46 3.87
C VAL A 9 -9.28 -13.98 2.89
N PRO A 10 -10.35 -14.75 2.61
CA PRO A 10 -11.46 -14.25 1.78
C PRO A 10 -12.11 -12.97 2.30
N LEU A 11 -12.26 -12.82 3.62
CA LEU A 11 -12.86 -11.62 4.22
C LEU A 11 -11.97 -10.38 4.04
N PHE A 12 -10.65 -10.51 4.19
CA PHE A 12 -9.71 -9.43 3.91
C PHE A 12 -9.67 -9.07 2.41
N ILE A 13 -9.69 -10.07 1.53
CA ILE A 13 -9.78 -9.83 0.09
C ILE A 13 -11.09 -9.13 -0.27
N PHE A 14 -12.21 -9.53 0.34
CA PHE A 14 -13.51 -8.90 0.13
C PHE A 14 -13.51 -7.44 0.60
N MET A 15 -12.96 -7.15 1.79
CA MET A 15 -12.77 -5.79 2.28
C MET A 15 -11.91 -4.96 1.31
N ALA A 16 -10.80 -5.52 0.83
CA ALA A 16 -9.93 -4.88 -0.15
C ALA A 16 -10.67 -4.56 -1.46
N MET A 17 -11.55 -5.46 -1.92
CA MET A 17 -12.39 -5.22 -3.10
C MET A 17 -13.41 -4.10 -2.88
N ILE A 18 -14.06 -4.04 -1.70
CA ILE A 18 -14.97 -2.95 -1.35
C ILE A 18 -14.22 -1.61 -1.35
N LEU A 19 -13.05 -1.55 -0.71
CA LEU A 19 -12.25 -0.34 -0.64
C LEU A 19 -11.79 0.09 -2.04
N LYS A 20 -11.38 -0.86 -2.89
CA LYS A 20 -11.05 -0.58 -4.29
C LYS A 20 -12.26 -0.04 -5.08
N ALA A 21 -13.44 -0.63 -4.89
CA ALA A 21 -14.67 -0.22 -5.57
C ALA A 21 -15.20 1.16 -5.09
N SER A 22 -14.89 1.56 -3.86
CA SER A 22 -15.36 2.82 -3.27
C SER A 22 -14.72 4.09 -3.87
N GLY A 23 -13.66 3.96 -4.69
CA GLY A 23 -12.95 5.10 -5.24
C GLY A 23 -12.07 5.85 -4.22
N ILE A 24 -11.91 5.34 -2.99
CA ILE A 24 -11.18 6.02 -1.92
C ILE A 24 -9.73 6.34 -2.28
N ALA A 25 -9.09 5.48 -3.08
CA ALA A 25 -7.72 5.67 -3.56
C ALA A 25 -7.58 6.94 -4.42
N GLU A 26 -8.58 7.23 -5.26
CA GLU A 26 -8.58 8.41 -6.12
C GLU A 26 -8.83 9.68 -5.31
N ALA A 27 -9.76 9.62 -4.34
CA ALA A 27 -10.00 10.73 -3.41
C ALA A 27 -8.76 11.05 -2.55
N LEU A 28 -8.06 10.02 -2.06
CA LEU A 28 -6.78 10.15 -1.33
C LEU A 28 -5.71 10.80 -2.21
N PHE A 29 -5.61 10.38 -3.47
CA PHE A 29 -4.65 10.96 -4.42
C PHE A 29 -4.92 12.45 -4.69
N MET A 30 -6.17 12.82 -4.92
CA MET A 30 -6.53 14.24 -5.11
C MET A 30 -6.28 15.06 -3.84
N SER A 31 -6.55 14.50 -2.66
CA SER A 31 -6.30 15.17 -1.38
C SER A 31 -4.81 15.41 -1.15
N MET A 32 -3.97 14.40 -1.39
CA MET A 32 -2.52 14.55 -1.26
C MET A 32 -1.94 15.49 -2.30
N ARG A 33 -2.50 15.54 -3.51
CA ARG A 33 -2.11 16.56 -4.51
C ARG A 33 -2.38 17.97 -3.99
N LEU A 34 -3.49 18.21 -3.30
CA LEU A 34 -3.81 19.52 -2.71
C LEU A 34 -2.85 19.87 -1.56
N TRP A 35 -2.48 18.88 -0.73
CA TRP A 35 -1.61 19.09 0.43
C TRP A 35 -0.13 19.23 0.05
N LEU A 36 0.37 18.37 -0.85
CA LEU A 36 1.80 18.27 -1.18
C LEU A 36 2.16 18.89 -2.53
N GLY A 37 1.19 19.38 -3.30
CA GLY A 37 1.44 20.01 -4.61
C GLY A 37 2.29 21.29 -4.55
N ARG A 38 2.45 21.89 -3.36
CA ARG A 38 3.27 23.09 -3.13
C ARG A 38 4.71 22.78 -2.74
N VAL A 39 5.04 21.52 -2.44
CA VAL A 39 6.38 21.11 -1.98
C VAL A 39 7.18 20.58 -3.17
N PRO A 40 8.42 21.03 -3.41
CA PRO A 40 9.28 20.45 -4.44
C PRO A 40 9.52 18.96 -4.12
N GLY A 41 9.10 18.07 -5.03
CA GLY A 41 9.11 16.61 -4.79
C GLY A 41 7.90 16.05 -4.03
N GLY A 42 6.96 16.89 -3.60
CA GLY A 42 5.83 16.49 -2.76
C GLY A 42 4.90 15.44 -3.39
N MET A 43 4.84 15.37 -4.73
CA MET A 43 4.08 14.33 -5.42
C MET A 43 4.70 12.94 -5.25
N ALA A 44 6.03 12.82 -5.17
CA ALA A 44 6.70 11.54 -4.95
C ALA A 44 6.42 11.03 -3.53
N ILE A 45 6.57 11.90 -2.53
CA ILE A 45 6.20 11.64 -1.13
C ILE A 45 4.73 11.23 -1.02
N GLY A 46 3.83 11.99 -1.67
CA GLY A 46 2.40 11.71 -1.69
C GLY A 46 2.07 10.32 -2.22
N VAL A 47 2.74 9.88 -3.29
CA VAL A 47 2.59 8.53 -3.84
C VAL A 47 2.99 7.46 -2.83
N VAL A 48 4.10 7.63 -2.11
CA VAL A 48 4.52 6.66 -1.08
C VAL A 48 3.50 6.58 0.04
N PHE A 49 2.99 7.71 0.54
CA PHE A 49 1.96 7.73 1.57
C PHE A 49 0.66 7.07 1.12
N ILE A 50 0.21 7.35 -0.11
CA ILE A 50 -1.02 6.73 -0.63
C ILE A 50 -0.82 5.24 -0.86
N CYS A 51 0.32 4.84 -1.44
CA CYS A 51 0.70 3.45 -1.56
C CYS A 51 0.66 2.78 -0.20
N THR A 52 1.27 3.36 0.84
CA THR A 52 1.27 2.85 2.22
C THR A 52 -0.15 2.60 2.73
N ILE A 53 -1.06 3.56 2.55
CA ILE A 53 -2.47 3.45 2.98
C ILE A 53 -3.19 2.36 2.17
N ILE A 54 -3.03 2.33 0.85
CA ILE A 54 -3.62 1.29 -0.02
C ILE A 54 -3.07 -0.09 0.35
N ALA A 55 -1.78 -0.19 0.64
CA ALA A 55 -1.12 -1.43 0.97
C ALA A 55 -1.61 -1.99 2.31
N ALA A 56 -1.80 -1.11 3.31
CA ALA A 56 -2.46 -1.46 4.57
C ALA A 56 -3.88 -1.98 4.32
N MET A 57 -4.64 -1.34 3.42
CA MET A 57 -6.03 -1.72 3.15
C MET A 57 -6.16 -3.00 2.32
N SER A 58 -5.29 -3.20 1.32
CA SER A 58 -5.40 -4.30 0.36
C SER A 58 -4.70 -5.57 0.83
N GLY A 59 -3.65 -5.44 1.63
CA GLY A 59 -2.74 -6.54 1.99
C GLY A 59 -2.10 -7.23 0.79
N ILE A 60 -2.12 -6.57 -0.38
CA ILE A 60 -1.65 -7.07 -1.68
C ILE A 60 -0.74 -6.01 -2.32
N THR A 61 0.54 -6.36 -2.45
CA THR A 61 1.63 -5.54 -3.02
C THR A 61 1.28 -4.93 -4.38
N MET A 62 0.65 -5.70 -5.27
CA MET A 62 0.40 -5.29 -6.65
C MET A 62 -0.71 -4.24 -6.79
N THR A 63 -1.63 -4.15 -5.83
CA THR A 63 -2.77 -3.23 -5.92
C THR A 63 -2.32 -1.78 -5.91
N GLY A 64 -1.42 -1.41 -4.99
CA GLY A 64 -0.87 -0.05 -4.91
C GLY A 64 -0.11 0.34 -6.18
N VAL A 65 0.73 -0.57 -6.69
CA VAL A 65 1.55 -0.34 -7.90
C VAL A 65 0.68 -0.11 -9.13
N VAL A 66 -0.34 -0.94 -9.35
CA VAL A 66 -1.22 -0.81 -10.51
C VAL A 66 -2.07 0.46 -10.41
N THR A 67 -2.66 0.72 -9.24
CA THR A 67 -3.52 1.89 -9.04
C THR A 67 -2.73 3.19 -9.18
N MET A 68 -1.57 3.31 -8.52
CA MET A 68 -0.72 4.51 -8.66
C MET A 68 0.00 4.57 -10.00
N GLY A 69 0.32 3.45 -10.62
CA GLY A 69 0.85 3.40 -11.99
C GLY A 69 -0.12 3.99 -13.01
N ILE A 70 -1.42 3.73 -12.85
CA ILE A 70 -2.46 4.28 -13.74
C ILE A 70 -2.79 5.73 -13.38
N LEU A 71 -2.87 6.07 -12.09
CA LEU A 71 -3.31 7.40 -11.63
C LEU A 71 -2.17 8.42 -11.52
N ALA A 72 -1.07 8.06 -10.86
CA ALA A 72 -0.01 8.98 -10.50
C ALA A 72 1.06 9.15 -11.58
N LEU A 73 1.48 8.07 -12.25
CA LEU A 73 2.53 8.12 -13.27
C LEU A 73 2.25 9.14 -14.40
N PRO A 74 1.09 9.13 -15.09
CA PRO A 74 0.84 10.09 -16.17
C PRO A 74 0.79 11.53 -15.66
N LEU A 75 0.32 11.74 -14.42
CA LEU A 75 0.29 13.07 -13.81
C LEU A 75 1.70 13.56 -13.45
N MET A 76 2.54 12.74 -12.84
CA MET A 76 3.93 13.09 -12.50
C MET A 76 4.73 13.44 -13.75
N LEU A 77 4.56 12.69 -14.85
CA LEU A 77 5.21 12.98 -16.13
C LEU A 77 4.74 14.32 -16.72
N ARG A 78 3.44 14.65 -16.63
CA ARG A 78 2.91 15.96 -17.05
C ARG A 78 3.44 17.12 -16.21
N LEU A 79 3.79 16.86 -14.95
CA LEU A 79 4.42 17.83 -14.04
C LEU A 79 5.93 17.95 -14.25
N GLY A 80 6.51 17.27 -15.24
CA GLY A 80 7.94 17.35 -15.58
C GLY A 80 8.85 16.44 -14.75
N TYR A 81 8.30 15.49 -14.00
CA TYR A 81 9.13 14.52 -13.28
C TYR A 81 9.85 13.59 -14.27
N ASN A 82 11.12 13.29 -13.99
CA ASN A 82 11.83 12.24 -14.72
C ASN A 82 11.16 10.88 -14.46
N LYS A 83 11.04 10.05 -15.50
CA LYS A 83 10.45 8.71 -15.44
C LYS A 83 11.02 7.86 -14.29
N THR A 84 12.32 7.95 -14.02
CA THR A 84 12.97 7.19 -12.94
C THR A 84 12.51 7.67 -11.55
N ILE A 85 12.36 8.97 -11.36
CA ILE A 85 11.89 9.57 -10.10
C ILE A 85 10.39 9.34 -9.89
N ALA A 86 9.61 9.22 -10.96
CA ALA A 86 8.19 8.88 -10.86
C ALA A 86 7.98 7.39 -10.55
N LEU A 87 8.75 6.50 -11.18
CA LEU A 87 8.61 5.05 -11.01
C LEU A 87 9.13 4.55 -9.66
N GLY A 88 10.21 5.12 -9.13
CA GLY A 88 10.80 4.70 -7.86
C GLY A 88 9.79 4.65 -6.70
N PRO A 89 9.10 5.76 -6.36
CA PRO A 89 8.07 5.82 -5.31
C PRO A 89 6.91 4.87 -5.53
N ILE A 90 6.46 4.69 -6.78
CA ILE A 90 5.35 3.79 -7.14
C ILE A 90 5.74 2.33 -6.85
N LEU A 91 6.94 1.93 -7.28
CA LEU A 91 7.44 0.57 -7.08
C LEU A 91 7.80 0.30 -5.61
N ALA A 92 8.45 1.26 -4.95
CA ALA A 92 8.80 1.18 -3.53
C ALA A 92 7.56 1.09 -2.64
N GLY A 93 6.53 1.91 -2.94
CA GLY A 93 5.25 1.86 -2.25
C GLY A 93 4.53 0.52 -2.39
N GLY A 94 4.73 -0.19 -3.52
CA GLY A 94 4.25 -1.56 -3.69
C GLY A 94 4.83 -2.52 -2.67
N ALA A 95 6.14 -2.47 -2.45
CA ALA A 95 6.85 -3.38 -1.53
C ALA A 95 6.32 -3.30 -0.08
N LEU A 96 5.75 -2.18 0.33
CA LEU A 96 5.17 -1.97 1.66
C LEU A 96 3.94 -2.85 1.94
N GLY A 97 3.23 -3.32 0.90
CA GLY A 97 1.97 -4.07 1.05
C GLY A 97 2.09 -5.44 1.69
N VAL A 98 3.31 -5.99 1.76
CA VAL A 98 3.56 -7.24 2.48
C VAL A 98 3.68 -6.99 3.98
N LEU A 99 4.20 -5.83 4.37
CA LEU A 99 4.67 -5.53 5.73
C LEU A 99 3.63 -4.78 6.57
N ILE A 100 2.83 -3.91 5.95
CA ILE A 100 1.87 -3.08 6.69
C ILE A 100 0.57 -3.87 6.90
N PRO A 101 0.13 -4.08 8.16
CA PRO A 101 -1.10 -4.81 8.43
C PRO A 101 -2.35 -4.02 8.02
N PRO A 102 -3.45 -4.71 7.64
CA PRO A 102 -3.58 -6.15 7.38
C PRO A 102 -2.87 -6.64 6.10
N SER A 103 -2.11 -7.74 6.21
CA SER A 103 -1.36 -8.35 5.09
C SER A 103 -1.77 -9.79 4.89
N VAL A 104 -2.21 -10.14 3.68
CA VAL A 104 -2.60 -11.51 3.31
C VAL A 104 -1.39 -12.44 3.41
N THR A 105 -0.19 -11.95 3.08
CA THR A 105 1.05 -12.71 3.19
C THR A 105 1.36 -13.13 4.63
N PHE A 106 1.12 -12.27 5.62
CA PHE A 106 1.28 -12.63 7.04
C PHE A 106 0.24 -13.66 7.50
N ILE A 107 -0.98 -13.63 6.96
CA ILE A 107 -1.99 -14.64 7.29
C ILE A 107 -1.57 -16.01 6.75
N PHE A 108 -1.10 -16.07 5.49
CA PHE A 108 -0.56 -17.30 4.91
C PHE A 108 0.65 -17.81 5.68
N TYR A 109 1.59 -16.91 6.01
CA TYR A 109 2.78 -17.27 6.78
C TYR A 109 2.40 -17.81 8.18
N GLY A 110 1.49 -17.14 8.88
CA GLY A 110 0.99 -17.59 10.18
C GLY A 110 0.30 -18.96 10.11
N ALA A 111 -0.45 -19.22 9.05
CA ALA A 111 -1.11 -20.50 8.83
C ALA A 111 -0.12 -21.65 8.54
N VAL A 112 0.92 -21.39 7.71
CA VAL A 112 1.91 -22.41 7.35
C VAL A 112 2.87 -22.68 8.51
N CYS A 113 3.40 -21.62 9.13
CA CYS A 113 4.38 -21.73 10.21
C CYS A 113 3.75 -21.95 11.60
N GLN A 114 2.41 -22.03 11.69
CA GLN A 114 1.66 -22.19 12.95
C GLN A 114 2.00 -21.12 14.01
N VAL A 115 2.29 -19.90 13.56
CA VAL A 115 2.57 -18.75 14.43
C VAL A 115 1.37 -17.80 14.48
N SER A 116 1.26 -17.04 15.56
CA SER A 116 0.15 -16.11 15.75
C SER A 116 0.18 -14.98 14.70
N VAL A 117 -0.87 -14.90 13.89
CA VAL A 117 -1.09 -13.81 12.92
C VAL A 117 -1.13 -12.44 13.61
N GLY A 118 -1.72 -12.36 14.80
CA GLY A 118 -1.74 -11.11 15.58
C GLY A 118 -0.34 -10.63 15.97
N LYS A 119 0.56 -11.55 16.35
CA LYS A 119 1.96 -11.21 16.64
C LYS A 119 2.72 -10.78 15.39
N LEU A 120 2.45 -11.40 14.23
CA LEU A 120 3.03 -10.97 12.95
C LEU A 120 2.56 -9.57 12.57
N PHE A 121 1.27 -9.27 12.75
CA PHE A 121 0.73 -7.94 12.48
C PHE A 121 1.41 -6.89 13.37
N LEU A 122 1.46 -7.13 14.69
CA LEU A 122 2.16 -6.24 15.62
C LEU A 122 3.64 -6.05 15.26
N GLY A 123 4.33 -7.14 14.90
CA GLY A 123 5.73 -7.11 14.50
C GLY A 123 5.98 -6.38 13.17
N GLY A 124 4.99 -6.32 12.29
CA GLY A 124 5.08 -5.65 10.98
C GLY A 124 4.88 -4.13 11.03
N ILE A 125 4.23 -3.59 12.06
CA ILE A 125 3.92 -2.15 12.15
C ILE A 125 5.19 -1.30 12.15
N ILE A 126 6.14 -1.61 13.03
CA ILE A 126 7.39 -0.85 13.17
C ILE A 126 8.20 -0.84 11.87
N PRO A 127 8.59 -2.00 11.29
CA PRO A 127 9.37 -2.01 10.05
C PRO A 127 8.57 -1.47 8.85
N GLY A 128 7.26 -1.69 8.79
CA GLY A 128 6.40 -1.17 7.73
C GLY A 128 6.35 0.36 7.71
N LEU A 129 6.13 0.99 8.86
CA LEU A 129 6.14 2.45 8.99
C LEU A 129 7.54 3.04 8.79
N MET A 130 8.58 2.36 9.28
CA MET A 130 9.97 2.78 9.09
C MET A 130 10.33 2.82 7.60
N LEU A 131 9.99 1.76 6.84
CA LEU A 131 10.23 1.73 5.40
C LEU A 131 9.37 2.77 4.65
N ALA A 132 8.11 2.94 5.06
CA ALA A 132 7.24 3.97 4.46
C ALA A 132 7.85 5.37 4.60
N PHE A 133 8.44 5.69 5.75
CA PHE A 133 9.12 6.97 5.98
C PHE A 133 10.45 7.09 5.24
N LEU A 134 11.21 6.00 5.11
CA LEU A 134 12.47 5.99 4.36
C LEU A 134 12.26 6.08 2.84
N TYR A 135 11.10 5.67 2.32
CA TYR A 135 10.76 5.76 0.91
C TYR A 135 10.19 7.12 0.49
N ALA A 136 9.61 7.87 1.45
CA ALA A 136 9.05 9.20 1.24
C ALA A 136 10.16 10.25 1.08
#